data_AF-A0A7W1AVA1-F1
#
_entry.id   AF-A0A7W1AVA1-F1
#
_cell.length_a   1.000
_cell.length_b   1.000
_cell.length_c   1.000
_cell.angle_alpha   90.00
_cell.angle_beta   90.00
_cell.angle_gamma   90.00
#
_symmetry.space_group_name_H-M   'P 1'
#
loop_
_entity.id
_entity.type
_entity.pdbx_description
1 polymer ?
#
loop_
_entity_poly.entity_id
_entity_poly.type
_entity_poly.pdbx_seq_one_letter_code
_entity_poly.pdbx_strand_id
1 'polypeptide(L)'
;MSSKASIAGHPIHPMIIPFPLALWTTSFVVDVVYYFWREPSLLVISKFLLAAGCLGAIAAAIPGIIDWSAIRNSKVKRIANWHARLNIIALIIFAPVSTCE
;
A
#
# COMPACT_ATOMS: atom_id res chain seq x y z
N MET A 1 15.07 2.20 -16.90
CA MET A 1 15.44 2.67 -15.56
C MET A 1 15.79 1.43 -14.75
N SER A 2 17.03 1.30 -14.28
CA SER A 2 17.41 0.18 -13.41
C SER A 2 17.14 0.56 -11.95
N SER A 3 16.31 -0.21 -11.22
CA SER A 3 16.10 -0.05 -9.78
C SER A 3 17.39 -0.38 -9.03
N LYS A 4 17.72 0.42 -8.02
CA LYS A 4 18.82 0.08 -7.11
C LYS A 4 18.42 -1.04 -6.17
N ALA A 5 17.15 -1.11 -5.77
CA ALA A 5 16.60 -2.24 -5.04
C ALA A 5 16.05 -3.28 -6.03
N SER A 6 16.91 -4.17 -6.52
CA SER A 6 16.51 -5.26 -7.43
C SER A 6 17.10 -6.60 -7.00
N ILE A 7 16.37 -7.68 -7.27
CA ILE A 7 16.82 -9.07 -7.11
C ILE A 7 16.71 -9.77 -8.46
N ALA A 8 17.78 -10.45 -8.89
CA ALA A 8 17.86 -11.08 -10.22
C ALA A 8 17.47 -10.12 -11.39
N GLY A 9 17.74 -8.82 -11.27
CA GLY A 9 17.39 -7.81 -12.27
C GLY A 9 15.94 -7.31 -12.20
N HIS A 10 15.11 -7.86 -11.32
CA HIS A 10 13.74 -7.42 -11.12
C HIS A 10 13.62 -6.42 -9.97
N PRO A 11 12.91 -5.29 -10.17
CA PRO A 11 12.75 -4.27 -9.14
C PRO A 11 11.86 -4.78 -8.01
N ILE A 12 12.35 -4.71 -6.77
CA ILE A 12 11.64 -5.26 -5.59
C ILE A 12 10.38 -4.44 -5.30
N HIS A 13 10.45 -3.12 -5.43
CA HIS A 13 9.31 -2.25 -5.12
C HIS A 13 8.05 -2.61 -5.96
N PRO A 14 8.11 -2.69 -7.31
CA PRO A 14 6.99 -3.16 -8.14
C PRO A 14 6.52 -4.59 -7.88
N MET A 15 7.35 -5.46 -7.30
CA MET A 15 6.93 -6.81 -6.90
C MET A 15 6.05 -6.79 -5.64
N ILE A 16 6.26 -5.81 -4.74
CA ILE A 16 5.54 -5.73 -3.47
C ILE A 16 4.26 -4.90 -3.59
N ILE A 17 4.22 -3.86 -4.44
CA ILE A 17 3.02 -3.00 -4.56
C ILE A 17 1.68 -3.72 -4.87
N PRO A 18 1.62 -4.88 -5.56
CA PRO A 18 0.34 -5.54 -5.82
C PRO A 18 -0.35 -6.04 -4.55
N PHE A 19 0.42 -6.38 -3.50
CA PHE A 19 -0.13 -6.86 -2.23
C PHE A 19 -0.98 -5.82 -1.49
N PRO A 20 -0.46 -4.63 -1.12
CA PRO A 20 -1.28 -3.61 -0.46
C PRO A 20 -2.45 -3.17 -1.35
N LEU A 21 -2.24 -3.08 -2.67
CA LEU A 21 -3.31 -2.73 -3.61
C LEU A 21 -4.46 -3.73 -3.57
N ALA A 22 -4.16 -5.03 -3.68
CA ALA A 22 -5.17 -6.08 -3.65
C ALA A 22 -5.87 -6.16 -2.29
N LEU A 23 -5.12 -6.08 -1.20
CA LEU A 23 -5.65 -6.18 0.17
C LEU A 23 -6.60 -5.02 0.50
N TRP A 24 -6.20 -3.77 0.21
CA TRP A 24 -7.05 -2.60 0.45
C TRP A 24 -8.28 -2.58 -0.47
N THR A 25 -8.13 -2.95 -1.74
CA THR A 25 -9.28 -3.05 -2.66
C THR A 25 -10.27 -4.11 -2.17
N THR A 26 -9.77 -5.26 -1.70
CA THR A 26 -10.62 -6.32 -1.18
C THR A 26 -11.29 -5.91 0.13
N SER A 27 -10.58 -5.23 1.04
CA SER A 27 -11.17 -4.65 2.26
C SER A 27 -12.34 -3.73 1.92
N PHE A 28 -12.17 -2.82 0.96
CA PHE A 28 -13.26 -1.94 0.50
C PHE A 28 -14.46 -2.73 -0.04
N VAL A 29 -14.23 -3.78 -0.84
CA VAL A 29 -15.31 -4.63 -1.34
C VAL A 29 -16.03 -5.33 -0.18
N VAL A 30 -15.30 -5.85 0.81
CA VAL A 30 -15.88 -6.50 1.99
C VAL A 30 -16.70 -5.50 2.82
N ASP A 31 -16.25 -4.25 2.97
CA ASP A 31 -17.03 -3.18 3.63
C ASP A 31 -18.35 -2.90 2.90
N VAL A 32 -18.32 -2.87 1.55
CA VAL A 32 -19.53 -2.70 0.73
C VAL A 32 -20.48 -3.88 0.94
N VAL A 33 -19.98 -5.12 0.98
CA VAL A 33 -20.81 -6.30 1.24
C VAL A 33 -21.38 -6.25 2.67
N TYR A 34 -20.58 -5.87 3.66
CA TYR A 34 -21.03 -5.69 5.04
C TYR A 34 -22.18 -4.68 5.14
N TYR A 35 -22.12 -3.57 4.39
CA TYR A 35 -23.19 -2.56 4.38
C TYR A 35 -24.57 -3.14 4.03
N PHE A 36 -24.63 -4.12 3.12
CA PHE A 36 -25.88 -4.77 2.70
C PHE A 36 -26.25 -5.99 3.54
N TRP A 37 -25.30 -6.84 3.92
CA TRP A 37 -25.59 -8.09 4.64
C TRP A 37 -25.59 -7.96 6.16
N ARG A 38 -24.92 -6.94 6.71
CA ARG A 38 -24.81 -6.66 8.15
C ARG A 38 -24.28 -7.84 8.98
N GLU A 39 -23.47 -8.69 8.36
CA GLU A 39 -22.85 -9.82 9.04
C GLU A 39 -21.57 -9.36 9.77
N PRO A 40 -21.44 -9.54 11.11
CA PRO A 40 -20.30 -9.05 11.89
C PRO A 40 -18.90 -9.59 11.51
N SER A 41 -18.79 -10.85 11.07
CA SER A 41 -17.54 -11.43 10.58
C SER A 41 -16.97 -10.70 9.36
N LEU A 42 -17.82 -10.11 8.49
CA LEU A 42 -17.35 -9.31 7.36
C LEU A 42 -16.58 -8.06 7.82
N LEU A 43 -17.03 -7.43 8.91
CA LEU A 43 -16.33 -6.31 9.52
C LEU A 43 -14.93 -6.74 10.01
N VAL A 44 -14.84 -7.90 10.67
CA VAL A 44 -13.57 -8.45 11.15
C VAL A 44 -12.63 -8.76 9.98
N ILE A 45 -13.14 -9.41 8.93
CA ILE A 45 -12.36 -9.73 7.72
C ILE A 45 -11.83 -8.45 7.07
N SER A 46 -12.68 -7.44 6.88
CA SER A 46 -12.27 -6.16 6.30
C SER A 46 -11.15 -5.50 7.12
N LYS A 47 -11.27 -5.46 8.45
CA LYS A 47 -10.23 -4.92 9.34
C LYS A 47 -8.90 -5.65 9.18
N PHE A 48 -8.90 -6.98 9.12
CA PHE A 48 -7.66 -7.77 8.91
C PHE A 48 -7.05 -7.51 7.53
N LEU A 49 -7.86 -7.42 6.47
CA LEU A 49 -7.38 -7.07 5.13
C LEU A 49 -6.76 -5.68 5.09
N LEU A 50 -7.39 -4.71 5.77
CA LEU A 50 -6.88 -3.34 5.88
C LEU A 50 -5.52 -3.31 6.61
N ALA A 51 -5.43 -3.99 7.76
CA ALA A 51 -4.20 -4.13 8.54
C ALA A 51 -3.08 -4.80 7.74
N ALA A 52 -3.37 -5.92 7.07
CA ALA A 52 -2.41 -6.62 6.23
C ALA A 52 -1.94 -5.74 5.05
N GLY A 53 -2.85 -4.97 4.45
CA GLY A 53 -2.49 -4.00 3.41
C GLY A 53 -1.58 -2.90 3.94
N CYS A 54 -1.80 -2.40 5.16
CA CYS A 54 -0.90 -1.43 5.80
C CYS A 54 0.51 -2.01 6.01
N LEU A 55 0.62 -3.25 6.48
CA LEU A 55 1.90 -3.94 6.60
C LEU A 55 2.60 -4.11 5.24
N GLY A 56 1.84 -4.47 4.20
CA GLY A 56 2.35 -4.56 2.83
C GLY A 56 2.83 -3.21 2.28
N ALA A 57 2.14 -2.12 2.58
CA ALA A 57 2.53 -0.78 2.17
C ALA A 57 3.83 -0.32 2.87
N ILE A 58 3.99 -0.62 4.16
CA ILE A 58 5.23 -0.37 4.90
C ILE A 58 6.38 -1.17 4.28
N ALA A 59 6.16 -2.46 3.99
CA ALA A 59 7.16 -3.30 3.33
C ALA A 59 7.54 -2.76 1.94
N ALA A 60 6.58 -2.29 1.15
CA ALA A 60 6.83 -1.70 -0.17
C ALA A 60 7.57 -0.36 -0.10
N ALA A 61 7.39 0.41 0.97
CA ALA A 61 8.02 1.72 1.14
C ALA A 61 9.55 1.61 1.26
N ILE A 62 10.07 0.54 1.86
CA ILE A 62 11.52 0.33 2.06
C ILE A 62 12.30 0.35 0.72
N PRO A 63 12.04 -0.56 -0.24
CA PRO A 63 12.70 -0.50 -1.54
C PRO A 63 12.28 0.74 -2.35
N GLY A 64 11.07 1.26 -2.14
CA GLY A 64 10.61 2.49 -2.79
C GLY A 64 11.43 3.74 -2.44
N ILE A 65 11.85 3.88 -1.18
CA ILE A 65 12.73 4.97 -0.73
C ILE A 65 14.12 4.85 -1.35
N ILE A 66 14.65 3.63 -1.44
CA ILE A 66 15.95 3.34 -2.07
C ILE A 66 15.91 3.77 -3.54
N ASP A 67 14.88 3.36 -4.27
CA ASP A 67 14.72 3.72 -5.68
C ASP A 67 14.45 5.22 -5.87
N TRP A 68 13.68 5.85 -4.98
CA TRP A 68 13.43 7.30 -4.99
C TRP A 68 14.72 8.13 -4.82
N SER A 69 15.64 7.65 -3.98
CA SER A 69 16.94 8.30 -3.77
C SER A 69 17.81 8.29 -5.04
N ALA A 70 17.63 7.30 -5.91
CA ALA A 70 18.40 7.12 -7.13
C ALA A 70 17.92 8.01 -8.31
N ILE A 71 16.73 8.61 -8.21
CA ILE A 71 16.15 9.42 -9.30
C ILE A 71 16.90 10.75 -9.43
N ARG A 72 17.51 10.97 -10.60
CA ARG A 72 18.21 12.23 -10.98
C ARG A 72 17.37 13.18 -11.83
N ASN A 73 16.36 12.67 -12.55
CA ASN A 73 15.51 13.48 -13.41
C ASN A 73 14.45 14.23 -12.57
N SER A 74 14.41 15.56 -12.68
CA SER A 74 13.51 16.42 -11.90
C SER A 74 12.01 16.18 -12.18
N LYS A 75 11.63 15.90 -13.43
CA LYS A 75 10.23 15.59 -13.79
C LYS A 75 9.78 14.28 -13.15
N VAL A 76 10.62 13.25 -13.22
CA VAL A 76 10.37 11.93 -12.61
C VAL A 76 10.33 12.05 -11.08
N LYS A 77 11.24 12.83 -10.48
CA LYS A 77 11.28 13.09 -9.04
C LYS A 77 9.99 13.75 -8.55
N ARG A 78 9.41 14.68 -9.31
CA ARG A 78 8.13 15.33 -8.97
C ARG A 78 6.98 14.33 -8.89
N ILE A 79 6.89 13.42 -9.85
CA ILE A 79 5.86 12.36 -9.85
C ILE A 79 6.09 11.41 -8.67
N ALA A 80 7.33 10.98 -8.46
CA ALA A 80 7.69 10.10 -7.35
C ALA A 80 7.39 10.74 -5.98
N ASN A 81 7.59 12.06 -5.82
CA ASN A 81 7.23 12.80 -4.61
C ASN A 81 5.73 12.80 -4.36
N TRP A 82 4.91 13.05 -5.39
CA TRP A 82 3.45 13.00 -5.26
C TRP A 82 2.96 11.59 -4.94
N HIS A 83 3.51 10.57 -5.62
CA HIS A 83 3.21 9.18 -5.33
C HIS A 83 3.52 8.82 -3.87
N ALA A 84 4.72 9.16 -3.37
CA ALA A 84 5.10 8.91 -1.98
C ALA A 84 4.19 9.63 -0.98
N ARG A 85 3.85 10.91 -1.23
CA ARG A 85 2.94 11.69 -0.38
C ARG A 85 1.55 11.08 -0.30
N LEU A 86 0.98 10.70 -1.45
CA LEU A 86 -0.35 10.09 -1.49
C LEU A 86 -0.38 8.75 -0.74
N ASN A 87 0.67 7.93 -0.86
CA ASN A 87 0.76 6.68 -0.12
C ASN A 87 0.90 6.90 1.40
N ILE A 88 1.71 7.88 1.83
CA ILE A 88 1.84 8.22 3.25
C ILE A 88 0.50 8.71 3.81
N ILE A 89 -0.19 9.60 3.09
CA ILE A 89 -1.51 10.10 3.50
C ILE A 89 -2.50 8.95 3.61
N ALA A 90 -2.55 8.05 2.61
CA ALA A 90 -3.40 6.87 2.66
C ALA A 90 -3.09 5.99 3.87
N LEU A 91 -1.81 5.72 4.13
CA LEU A 91 -1.40 4.90 5.28
C LEU A 91 -1.80 5.54 6.62
N ILE A 92 -1.65 6.86 6.77
CA ILE A 92 -2.06 7.60 7.98
C ILE A 92 -3.58 7.54 8.17
N ILE A 93 -4.36 7.59 7.09
CA ILE A 93 -5.82 7.52 7.16
C ILE A 93 -6.29 6.11 7.52
N PHE A 94 -5.70 5.07 6.91
CA PHE A 94 -6.18 3.69 7.06
C PHE A 94 -5.60 2.93 8.25
N ALA A 95 -4.37 3.24 8.69
CA ALA A 95 -3.75 2.52 9.80
C ALA A 95 -4.55 2.61 11.12
N PRO A 96 -5.06 3.79 11.55
CA PRO A 96 -5.88 3.88 12.77
C PRO A 96 -7.17 3.08 12.68
N VAL A 97 -7.83 3.10 11.51
CA VAL A 97 -9.09 2.37 11.25
C VAL A 97 -8.91 0.86 11.44
N SER A 98 -7.72 0.34 11.09
CA SER A 98 -7.40 -1.07 11.26
C SER A 98 -7.14 -1.51 12.71
N THR A 99 -6.98 -0.56 13.65
CA THR A 99 -6.60 -0.84 15.06
C THR A 99 -7.67 -0.48 16.09
N CYS A 100 -8.77 0.17 15.71
CA CYS A 100 -9.84 0.49 16.66
C CYS A 100 -10.75 -0.72 16.92
N GLU A 101 -10.70 -1.21 18.17
CA GLU A 101 -11.74 -2.05 18.78
C GLU A 101 -13.03 -1.25 19.00
#